data_AF-A0A3D3KWW5-F1
#
_entry.id   AF-A0A3D3KWW5-F1
#
_cell.length_a   1.000
_cell.length_b   1.000
_cell.length_c   1.000
_cell.angle_alpha   90.00
_cell.angle_beta   90.00
_cell.angle_gamma   90.00
#
_symmetry.space_group_name_H-M   'P 1'
#
loop_
_entity.id
_entity.type
_entity.pdbx_description
1 polymer ?
#
loop_
_entity_poly.entity_id
_entity_poly.type
_entity_poly.pdbx_seq_one_letter_code
_entity_poly.pdbx_strand_id
1 'polypeptide(L)' 'MGPGWIAERFTESVQAHSQQVIAAVGSRSLDRSKAFADVFGVPAAYGSYEELAA' A
#
# COMPACT_ATOMS: atom_id res chain seq x y z
N MET A 1 -1.74 -4.97 5.04
CA MET A 1 -3.07 -5.16 4.44
C MET A 1 -2.86 -5.32 2.95
N GLY A 2 -3.33 -6.42 2.36
CA GLY A 2 -2.82 -6.91 1.07
C GLY A 2 -3.12 -5.99 -0.13
N PRO A 3 -2.17 -5.81 -1.06
CA PRO A 3 -2.33 -5.05 -2.31
C PRO A 3 -3.18 -5.83 -3.32
N GLY A 4 -4.47 -5.99 -3.03
CA GLY A 4 -5.46 -6.53 -3.95
C GLY A 4 -6.32 -5.43 -4.57
N TRP A 5 -7.21 -5.81 -5.49
CA TRP A 5 -8.03 -4.86 -6.27
C TRP A 5 -8.83 -3.86 -5.42
N ILE A 6 -9.25 -4.23 -4.20
CA ILE A 6 -9.93 -3.29 -3.27
C ILE A 6 -8.96 -2.22 -2.77
N ALA A 7 -7.73 -2.60 -2.43
CA ALA A 7 -6.70 -1.67 -1.98
C ALA A 7 -6.35 -0.68 -3.09
N GLU A 8 -6.29 -1.14 -4.35
CA GLU A 8 -6.08 -0.27 -5.51
C GLU A 8 -7.18 0.79 -5.62
N ARG A 9 -8.45 0.37 -5.67
CA ARG A 9 -9.60 1.31 -5.77
C ARG A 9 -9.66 2.26 -4.58
N PHE A 10 -9.34 1.79 -3.39
CA PHE A 10 -9.29 2.62 -2.20
C PHE A 10 -8.19 3.68 -2.31
N THR A 11 -6.97 3.30 -2.65
CA THR A 11 -5.84 4.22 -2.79
C THR A 11 -6.10 5.26 -3.88
N GLU A 12 -6.66 4.86 -5.03
CA GLU A 12 -7.08 5.82 -6.07
C GLU A 12 -8.10 6.82 -5.55
N SER A 13 -9.14 6.33 -4.85
CA SER A 13 -10.20 7.20 -4.32
C SER A 13 -9.65 8.18 -3.28
N VAL A 14 -8.74 7.73 -2.41
CA VAL A 14 -8.07 8.56 -1.42
C VAL A 14 -7.25 9.65 -2.10
N GLN A 15 -6.43 9.31 -3.09
CA GLN A 15 -5.59 10.28 -3.81
C GLN A 15 -6.41 11.26 -4.65
N ALA A 16 -7.53 10.82 -5.23
CA ALA A 16 -8.37 11.65 -6.08
C ALA A 16 -9.29 12.61 -5.30
N HIS A 17 -9.70 12.23 -4.09
CA HIS A 17 -10.80 12.92 -3.38
C HIS A 17 -10.44 13.40 -1.98
N SER A 18 -9.19 13.24 -1.55
CA SER A 18 -8.75 13.68 -0.23
C SER A 18 -7.32 14.20 -0.24
N GLN A 19 -6.91 14.80 0.88
CA GLN A 19 -5.51 15.14 1.15
C GLN A 19 -4.80 14.09 2.02
N GLN A 20 -5.43 12.94 2.25
CA GLN A 20 -4.82 11.87 3.03
C GLN A 20 -3.70 11.20 2.22
N VAL A 21 -2.64 10.79 2.92
CA VAL A 21 -1.48 10.16 2.31
C VAL A 21 -1.39 8.72 2.78
N ILE A 22 -1.29 7.80 1.83
CA ILE A 22 -1.00 6.40 2.12
C ILE A 22 0.50 6.29 2.43
N ALA A 23 0.84 6.16 3.71
CA ALA A 23 2.23 6.16 4.16
C ALA A 23 2.95 4.82 3.95
N ALA A 24 2.22 3.70 4.00
CA ALA A 24 2.79 2.37 3.94
C ALA A 24 1.83 1.31 3.37
N VAL A 25 2.39 0.26 2.76
CA VAL A 25 1.69 -0.94 2.31
C VAL A 25 2.40 -2.19 2.82
N GLY A 26 1.65 -3.26 3.13
CA GLY A 26 2.25 -4.51 3.60
C GLY A 26 1.43 -5.74 3.21
N SER A 27 2.11 -6.81 2.86
CA SER A 27 1.55 -8.07 2.35
C SER A 27 2.36 -9.23 2.92
N ARG A 28 1.91 -10.47 2.72
CA ARG A 28 2.71 -11.68 2.99
C ARG A 28 3.78 -11.95 1.92
N SER A 29 4.02 -10.98 1.04
CA SER A 29 4.96 -11.07 -0.08
C SER A 29 5.44 -9.66 -0.36
N LEU A 30 6.74 -9.45 -0.13
CA LEU A 30 7.39 -8.16 -0.30
C LEU A 30 7.26 -7.65 -1.74
N ASP A 31 7.41 -8.54 -2.73
CA ASP A 31 7.32 -8.17 -4.15
C ASP A 31 5.98 -7.56 -4.51
N ARG A 32 4.89 -8.09 -3.97
CA ARG A 32 3.55 -7.52 -4.18
C ARG A 32 3.40 -6.15 -3.51
N SER A 33 3.94 -5.98 -2.30
CA SER A 33 3.93 -4.69 -1.61
C SER A 33 4.73 -3.64 -2.38
N LYS A 34 5.91 -4.00 -2.90
CA LYS A 34 6.76 -3.12 -3.70
C LYS A 34 6.09 -2.72 -5.00
N ALA A 35 5.54 -3.68 -5.75
CA ALA A 35 4.83 -3.39 -7.00
C ALA A 35 3.66 -2.41 -6.77
N PHE A 36 2.91 -2.59 -5.68
CA PHE A 36 1.84 -1.64 -5.31
C PHE A 36 2.40 -0.26 -4.94
N ALA A 37 3.46 -0.22 -4.14
CA ALA A 37 4.10 1.03 -3.75
C ALA A 37 4.64 1.82 -4.95
N ASP A 38 5.23 1.14 -5.92
CA ASP A 38 5.73 1.75 -7.15
C ASP A 38 4.59 2.34 -8.01
N VAL A 39 3.46 1.64 -8.11
CA VAL A 39 2.29 2.09 -8.89
C VAL A 39 1.63 3.32 -8.26
N PHE A 40 1.46 3.33 -6.93
CA PHE A 40 0.70 4.36 -6.24
C PHE A 40 1.57 5.41 -5.52
N GLY A 41 2.89 5.31 -5.61
CA GLY A 41 3.82 6.22 -4.95
C GLY A 41 3.81 6.11 -3.42
N VAL A 42 3.64 4.91 -2.87
CA VAL A 42 3.61 4.69 -1.41
C VAL A 42 5.05 4.66 -0.88
N PRO A 43 5.42 5.49 0.12
CA PRO A 43 6.80 5.60 0.57
C PRO A 43 7.40 4.34 1.20
N ALA A 44 6.59 3.46 1.81
CA ALA A 44 7.06 2.28 2.51
C ALA A 44 6.32 1.00 2.10
N ALA A 45 7.06 -0.08 1.87
CA ALA A 45 6.53 -1.38 1.46
C ALA A 45 7.12 -2.52 2.31
N TYR A 46 6.26 -3.31 2.93
CA TYR A 46 6.63 -4.36 3.89
C TYR A 46 6.24 -5.76 3.44
N GLY A 47 7.06 -6.75 3.77
CA GLY A 47 6.92 -8.15 3.37
C GLY A 47 6.18 -9.02 4.38
N SER A 48 5.88 -8.46 5.55
CA SER A 48 5.07 -9.07 6.60
C SER A 48 4.17 -8.03 7.26
N TYR A 49 3.17 -8.49 8.02
CA TYR A 49 2.29 -7.58 8.76
C TYR A 49 2.97 -7.09 10.04
N GLU A 50 3.86 -7.91 10.59
CA GLU A 50 4.68 -7.61 11.76
C GLU A 50 5.65 -6.46 11.46
N GLU A 51 6.30 -6.47 10.29
CA GLU A 51 7.13 -5.34 9.83
C GLU A 51 6.32 -4.05 9.60
N LEU A 52 5.07 -4.17 9.18
CA LEU A 52 4.18 -3.01 8.99
C LEU A 52 3.66 -2.43 10.32
N ALA A 53 3.53 -3.27 11.35
CA ALA A 53 2.98 -2.89 12.65
C ALA A 53 4.04 -2.50 13.69
N ALA A 54 5.32 -2.70 13.38
CA ALA A 54 6.47 -2.30 14.19
C ALA A 54 6.81 -0.82 13.97
#